data_AF-A0A1M3GD87-F1
#
_entry.id   AF-A0A1M3GD87-F1
#
_cell.length_a   1.000
_cell.length_b   1.000
_cell.length_c   1.000
_cell.angle_alpha   90.00
_cell.angle_beta   90.00
_cell.angle_gamma   90.00
#
_symmetry.space_group_name_H-M   'P 1'
#
loop_
_entity.id
_entity.type
_entity.pdbx_description
1 polymer ?
#
loop_
_entity_poly.entity_id
_entity_poly.type
_entity_poly.pdbx_seq_one_letter_code
_entity_poly.pdbx_strand_id
1 'polypeptide(L)'
;MMISTMNEIEEYERKKRKQIATMRSLLDYGLGIAIITAGVFLIIRDRLKLEFNETYPPSYTDKLFGAVCILYGAWRCYRGYRKNYFK
;
A
#
# COMPACT_ATOMS: atom_id res chain seq x y z
N MET A 1 -17.14 35.79 21.40
CA MET A 1 -18.05 34.84 20.72
C MET A 1 -17.51 34.45 19.34
N MET A 2 -17.30 35.41 18.43
CA MET A 2 -16.83 35.16 17.04
C MET A 2 -15.43 34.52 16.93
N ILE A 3 -14.50 34.84 17.84
CA ILE A 3 -13.16 34.23 17.88
C ILE A 3 -13.22 32.75 18.32
N SER A 4 -14.14 32.40 19.23
CA SER A 4 -14.33 31.02 19.70
C SER A 4 -14.84 30.12 18.58
N THR A 5 -15.80 30.61 17.78
CA THR A 5 -16.35 29.86 16.65
C THR A 5 -15.33 29.65 15.53
N MET A 6 -14.43 30.61 15.29
CA MET A 6 -13.36 30.45 14.29
C MET A 6 -12.35 29.37 14.73
N ASN A 7 -11.96 29.35 16.01
CA ASN A 7 -11.09 28.32 16.55
C ASN A 7 -11.72 26.92 16.47
N GLU A 8 -13.01 26.79 16.76
CA GLU A 8 -13.73 25.51 16.66
C GLU A 8 -13.79 24.99 15.22
N ILE A 9 -14.03 25.87 14.24
CA ILE A 9 -14.03 25.51 12.81
C ILE A 9 -12.61 25.08 12.38
N GLU A 10 -11.58 25.80 12.80
CA GLU A 10 -10.19 25.49 12.43
C GLU A 10 -9.72 24.15 13.03
N GLU A 11 -10.09 23.85 14.27
CA GLU A 11 -9.85 22.54 14.89
C GLU A 11 -10.60 21.42 14.17
N TYR A 12 -11.86 21.65 13.80
CA TYR A 12 -12.66 20.68 13.06
C TYR A 12 -12.04 20.37 11.69
N GLU A 13 -11.63 21.40 10.95
CA GLU A 13 -10.92 21.23 9.68
C GLU A 13 -9.59 20.50 9.84
N ARG A 14 -8.83 20.81 10.89
CA ARG A 14 -7.56 20.13 11.19
C ARG A 14 -7.79 18.64 11.46
N LYS A 15 -8.79 18.27 12.25
CA LYS A 15 -9.16 16.87 12.53
C LYS A 15 -9.59 16.15 11.25
N LYS A 16 -10.40 16.80 10.41
CA LYS A 16 -10.84 16.25 9.11
C LYS A 16 -9.65 16.02 8.17
N ARG A 17 -8.75 17.00 8.01
CA ARG A 17 -7.53 16.87 7.20
C ARG A 17 -6.64 15.73 7.68
N LYS A 18 -6.49 15.57 9.00
CA LYS A 18 -5.72 14.47 9.60
C LYS A 18 -6.35 13.11 9.30
N GLN A 19 -7.66 12.95 9.48
CA GLN A 19 -8.36 11.70 9.18
C GLN A 19 -8.23 11.30 7.71
N ILE A 20 -8.44 12.24 6.77
CA ILE A 20 -8.31 11.98 5.34
C ILE A 20 -6.87 11.58 4.98
N ALA A 21 -5.87 12.25 5.56
CA ALA A 21 -4.47 11.92 5.36
C ALA A 21 -4.13 10.51 5.88
N THR A 22 -4.58 10.17 7.09
CA THR A 22 -4.39 8.84 7.68
C THR A 22 -5.04 7.76 6.80
N MET A 23 -6.30 7.96 6.39
CA MET A 23 -7.03 6.99 5.58
C MET A 23 -6.36 6.78 4.21
N ARG A 24 -5.89 7.86 3.59
CA ARG A 24 -5.15 7.80 2.32
C ARG A 24 -3.82 7.06 2.48
N SER A 25 -3.10 7.30 3.58
CA SER A 25 -1.84 6.58 3.86
C SER A 25 -2.07 5.09 4.13
N LEU A 26 -3.12 4.72 4.87
CA LEU A 26 -3.47 3.33 5.15
C LEU A 26 -3.78 2.56 3.87
N LEU A 27 -4.49 3.20 2.92
CA LEU A 27 -4.75 2.64 1.60
C LEU A 27 -3.46 2.44 0.79
N ASP A 28 -2.53 3.40 0.81
CA ASP A 28 -1.24 3.27 0.12
C ASP A 28 -0.38 2.13 0.70
N TYR A 29 -0.37 1.97 2.02
CA TYR A 29 0.30 0.86 2.69
C TYR A 29 -0.37 -0.48 2.41
N GLY A 30 -1.69 -0.57 2.57
CA GLY A 30 -2.43 -1.81 2.32
C GLY A 30 -2.27 -2.29 0.89
N LEU A 31 -2.36 -1.37 -0.08
CA LEU A 31 -2.17 -1.68 -1.49
C LEU A 31 -0.70 -2.03 -1.79
N GLY A 32 0.26 -1.33 -1.19
CA GLY A 32 1.69 -1.67 -1.32
C GLY A 32 2.00 -3.07 -0.81
N ILE A 33 1.53 -3.42 0.39
CA ILE A 33 1.68 -4.75 0.99
C ILE A 33 0.99 -5.81 0.13
N ALA A 34 -0.24 -5.57 -0.32
CA ALA A 34 -0.95 -6.51 -1.18
C ALA A 34 -0.19 -6.80 -2.49
N ILE A 35 0.40 -5.77 -3.11
CA ILE A 35 1.20 -5.93 -4.33
C ILE A 35 2.49 -6.71 -4.04
N ILE A 36 3.18 -6.43 -2.91
CA ILE A 36 4.38 -7.19 -2.52
C ILE A 36 4.01 -8.67 -2.31
N THR A 37 2.94 -8.94 -1.56
CA THR A 37 2.48 -10.31 -1.29
C THR A 37 2.17 -11.06 -2.59
N ALA A 38 1.48 -10.41 -3.53
CA ALA A 38 1.24 -10.99 -4.86
C ALA A 38 2.53 -11.26 -5.64
N GLY A 39 3.50 -10.33 -5.60
CA GLY A 39 4.79 -10.50 -6.26
C GLY A 39 5.63 -11.64 -5.67
N VAL A 40 5.65 -11.76 -4.34
CA VAL A 40 6.32 -12.86 -3.63
C VAL A 40 5.65 -14.19 -3.98
N PHE A 41 4.32 -14.24 -4.00
CA PHE A 41 3.57 -15.42 -4.40
C PHE A 41 3.93 -15.86 -5.82
N LEU A 42 4.00 -14.93 -6.78
CA LEU A 42 4.37 -15.25 -8.17
C LEU A 42 5.80 -15.80 -8.31
N ILE A 43 6.75 -15.35 -7.48
CA ILE A 43 8.12 -15.86 -7.51
C ILE A 43 8.21 -17.26 -6.90
N ILE A 44 7.51 -17.51 -5.79
CA ILE A 44 7.59 -18.76 -5.01
C ILE A 44 6.67 -19.85 -5.59
N ARG A 45 5.69 -19.49 -6.43
CA ARG A 45 4.72 -20.46 -6.99
C ARG A 45 5.40 -21.63 -7.69
N ASP A 46 6.58 -21.45 -8.28
CA ASP A 46 7.33 -22.52 -8.95
C ASP A 46 7.80 -23.64 -8.00
N ARG A 47 7.93 -23.35 -6.70
CA ARG A 47 8.29 -24.32 -5.65
C ARG A 47 7.07 -24.99 -5.01
N LEU A 48 5.87 -24.47 -5.24
CA LEU A 48 4.64 -24.98 -4.65
C LEU A 48 3.96 -25.95 -5.62
N LYS A 49 3.58 -27.13 -5.14
CA LYS A 49 2.71 -28.06 -5.89
C LYS A 49 1.27 -27.56 -5.80
N LEU A 50 0.92 -26.63 -6.68
CA LEU A 50 -0.43 -26.09 -6.83
C LEU A 50 -1.05 -26.64 -8.11
N GLU A 51 -2.30 -27.11 -8.06
CA GLU A 51 -3.06 -27.50 -9.27
C GLU A 51 -3.14 -26.35 -10.27
N PHE A 52 -3.12 -25.10 -9.78
CA PHE A 52 -3.03 -23.89 -10.60
C PHE A 52 -1.80 -23.87 -11.52
N ASN A 53 -0.66 -24.42 -11.08
CA ASN A 53 0.56 -24.47 -11.88
C ASN A 53 0.48 -25.54 -13.00
N GLU A 54 -0.39 -26.53 -12.87
CA GLU A 54 -0.64 -27.50 -13.94
C GLU A 54 -1.40 -26.86 -15.10
N THR A 55 -2.33 -25.95 -14.77
CA THR A 55 -3.09 -25.19 -15.77
C THR A 55 -2.28 -24.00 -16.32
N TYR A 56 -1.49 -23.34 -15.46
CA TYR A 56 -0.68 -22.17 -15.80
C TYR A 56 0.78 -22.41 -15.40
N PRO A 57 1.60 -23.04 -16.26
CA PRO A 57 2.97 -23.36 -15.92
C PRO A 57 3.76 -22.10 -15.51
N PRO A 58 4.61 -22.19 -14.48
CA PRO A 58 5.48 -21.08 -14.07
C PRO A 58 6.47 -20.73 -15.18
N SER A 59 6.37 -19.49 -15.67
CA SER A 59 7.24 -18.93 -16.68
C SER A 59 8.25 -17.96 -16.06
N TYR A 60 9.33 -17.69 -16.78
CA TYR A 60 10.29 -16.65 -16.44
C TYR A 60 9.61 -15.27 -16.33
N THR A 61 8.56 -15.03 -17.11
CA THR A 61 7.76 -13.81 -17.08
C THR A 61 7.07 -13.58 -15.74
N ASP A 62 6.61 -14.64 -15.06
CA ASP A 62 5.99 -14.52 -13.73
C ASP A 62 6.98 -14.08 -12.67
N LYS A 63 8.22 -14.61 -12.73
CA LYS A 63 9.29 -14.23 -11.82
C LYS A 63 9.71 -12.77 -12.05
N LEU A 64 9.80 -12.35 -13.31
CA LEU A 64 10.10 -10.96 -13.67
C LEU A 64 8.98 -10.02 -13.20
N PHE A 65 7.72 -10.36 -13.46
CA PHE A 65 6.58 -9.57 -13.03
C PHE A 65 6.46 -9.51 -11.51
N GLY A 66 6.71 -10.63 -10.83
CA GLY A 66 6.76 -10.70 -9.37
C GLY A 66 7.85 -9.78 -8.79
N ALA A 67 9.05 -9.75 -9.40
CA ALA A 67 10.12 -8.84 -9.01
C ALA A 67 9.72 -7.36 -9.18
N VAL A 68 9.06 -7.02 -10.29
CA VAL A 68 8.53 -5.66 -10.53
C VAL A 68 7.45 -5.29 -9.52
N CYS A 69 6.53 -6.21 -9.19
CA CYS A 69 5.52 -6.01 -8.15
C CYS A 69 6.17 -5.73 -6.80
N ILE A 70 7.17 -6.52 -6.39
CA ILE A 70 7.87 -6.31 -5.12
C ILE A 70 8.55 -4.93 -5.10
N LEU A 71 9.28 -4.56 -6.17
CA LEU A 71 9.95 -3.27 -6.25
C LEU A 71 8.95 -2.10 -6.19
N TYR A 72 7.85 -2.18 -6.95
CA TYR A 72 6.83 -1.14 -6.98
C TYR A 72 6.04 -1.05 -5.67
N GLY A 73 5.68 -2.19 -5.08
CA GLY A 73 5.01 -2.26 -3.79
C GLY A 73 5.90 -1.72 -2.66
N ALA A 74 7.19 -2.06 -2.66
CA ALA A 74 8.18 -1.52 -1.72
C ALA A 74 8.33 -0.01 -1.87
N TRP A 75 8.37 0.52 -3.10
CA TRP A 75 8.34 1.95 -3.36
C TRP A 75 7.06 2.61 -2.81
N ARG A 76 5.89 1.98 -2.97
CA ARG A 76 4.63 2.47 -2.41
C ARG A 76 4.67 2.54 -0.88
N CYS A 77 5.16 1.49 -0.23
CA CYS A 77 5.34 1.46 1.22
C CYS A 77 6.34 2.52 1.69
N TYR A 78 7.48 2.69 1.00
CA TYR A 78 8.46 3.74 1.29
C TYR A 78 7.87 5.15 1.16
N ARG A 79 7.08 5.40 0.11
CA ARG A 79 6.37 6.67 -0.08
C ARG A 79 5.35 6.92 1.04
N GLY A 80 4.67 5.87 1.49
CA GLY A 80 3.80 5.91 2.67
C GLY A 80 4.56 6.27 3.96
N TYR A 81 5.79 5.76 4.12
CA TYR A 81 6.63 5.97 5.32
C TYR A 81 7.24 7.35 5.41
N ARG A 82 7.72 7.92 4.29
CA ARG A 82 8.22 9.30 4.30
C ARG A 82 7.15 10.33 4.60
N LYS A 83 5.87 9.98 4.43
CA LYS A 83 4.78 10.79 4.95
C LYS A 83 4.47 10.39 6.39
N ASN A 84 5.41 10.66 7.29
CA ASN A 84 5.08 10.87 8.69
C ASN A 84 4.18 12.10 8.79
N TYR A 85 2.88 11.88 8.55
CA TYR A 85 1.77 12.79 8.89
C TYR A 85 1.64 12.99 10.41
N PHE A 86 2.45 12.27 11.19
CA PHE A 86 2.66 12.47 12.61
C PHE A 86 3.88 13.36 12.84
N LYS A 87 3.73 14.64 12.53
CA LYS A 87 4.34 15.74 13.28
C LYS A 87 3.20 16.56 13.86
#